data_AF-A0A8T1Q2J2-F1
#
_entry.id   AF-A0A8T1Q2J2-F1
#
_cell.length_a   1.000
_cell.length_b   1.000
_cell.length_c   1.000
_cell.angle_alpha   90.00
_cell.angle_beta   90.00
_cell.angle_gamma   90.00
#
_symmetry.space_group_name_H-M   'P 1'
#
loop_
_entity.id
_entity.type
_entity.pdbx_description
1 polymer ?
#
loop_
_entity_poly.entity_id
_entity_poly.type
_entity_poly.pdbx_seq_one_letter_code
_entity_poly.pdbx_strand_id
1 'polypeptide(L)'
;MEQKGGDEEMDSLFEGMVLFNPSQLAADHQEEEEKDDEEEEDHHDDHGPPVPIDVRSTASTSSSSHTYSYSSSLPLDENLFSDLTIVTPPETQSQSQPPSSANDTDPTPISMETATTPVTPPISRQISRKKRRASLRIGYGRDAPSPSPPDAISDQIHTSDRSDANALVSEDEKTIEHDDQIRQGQQEQEEQQEEEEEAIVVDKEKESPSPELDFEHIKAQISEKLNRARELVASISAARKDSIRRRRKAAENVNLASIKHRELEKDLEEACEAEDFEKAERVSESLAAAEKEKQAFLIALRDAEAEADAIDSKMHAALEAQIAAEEQGISLLDRFAKDAANNADLVLQTAHSSSSEETDKWFSSTEALEVKKMELEIESHLIDEARQVLTNSIEHSIEDDKREKELLFRKKDILTDELEQLLELVKQKEKEIAENDSKIQAVEKKIADVFSGFQEMQSNVDTKYDKLRSSLSQMILEIEALSVKKKEIDEFFTREEGKSAKLREFVRVSTEEANAYREVVGLRKILMESILKAQEDKLRLVKTEEKLSEDVQVLQKDISDARASLQVNFSG
;
A
#
# COMPACT_ATOMS: atom_id res chain seq x y z
N MET A 1 -64.31 61.08 -50.63
CA MET A 1 -64.00 62.24 -49.76
C MET A 1 -62.64 62.01 -49.11
N GLU A 2 -62.12 63.02 -48.43
CA GLU A 2 -60.84 63.10 -47.69
C GLU A 2 -60.63 62.01 -46.61
N GLN A 3 -59.45 61.77 -46.01
CA GLN A 3 -58.01 62.04 -46.33
C GLN A 3 -57.14 61.48 -45.16
N LYS A 4 -55.85 61.15 -45.39
CA LYS A 4 -54.80 60.70 -44.41
C LYS A 4 -55.01 59.31 -43.76
N GLY A 5 -53.97 58.60 -43.29
CA GLY A 5 -52.51 58.82 -43.36
C GLY A 5 -51.79 58.77 -42.00
N GLY A 6 -50.65 58.05 -41.93
CA GLY A 6 -49.77 57.93 -40.74
C GLY A 6 -48.87 56.68 -40.82
N ASP A 7 -47.61 56.80 -40.40
CA ASP A 7 -46.53 55.80 -40.55
C ASP A 7 -46.11 55.19 -39.18
N GLU A 8 -44.83 54.79 -39.04
CA GLU A 8 -44.16 54.20 -37.84
C GLU A 8 -44.49 52.70 -37.61
N GLU A 9 -43.63 51.68 -37.83
CA GLU A 9 -42.17 51.47 -37.64
C GLU A 9 -41.78 51.00 -36.21
N MET A 10 -40.53 50.54 -36.02
CA MET A 10 -39.96 49.85 -34.84
C MET A 10 -40.35 48.35 -34.69
N ASP A 11 -39.45 47.40 -34.40
CA ASP A 11 -37.99 47.44 -34.34
C ASP A 11 -37.37 46.04 -34.56
N SER A 12 -36.16 45.97 -35.13
CA SER A 12 -35.40 44.71 -35.36
C SER A 12 -34.31 44.53 -34.30
N LEU A 13 -34.30 43.39 -33.59
CA LEU A 13 -33.43 43.18 -32.41
C LEU A 13 -32.06 42.53 -32.72
N PHE A 14 -31.77 42.20 -33.97
CA PHE A 14 -30.56 41.42 -34.36
C PHE A 14 -29.74 42.05 -35.49
N GLU A 15 -29.92 43.33 -35.73
CA GLU A 15 -29.03 44.15 -36.57
C GLU A 15 -27.64 44.30 -35.88
N GLY A 16 -26.55 43.87 -36.52
CA GLY A 16 -25.20 44.40 -36.18
C GLY A 16 -24.19 43.54 -35.41
N MET A 17 -24.24 42.19 -35.45
CA MET A 17 -23.08 41.36 -35.03
C MET A 17 -22.54 40.46 -36.15
N VAL A 18 -21.62 41.02 -36.94
CA VAL A 18 -20.83 40.28 -37.95
C VAL A 18 -19.69 39.52 -37.28
N LEU A 19 -19.56 38.22 -37.59
CA LEU A 19 -18.41 37.41 -37.19
C LEU A 19 -17.21 37.69 -38.10
N PHE A 20 -16.08 38.10 -37.52
CA PHE A 20 -14.82 38.27 -38.24
C PHE A 20 -14.24 36.90 -38.61
N ASN A 21 -14.08 36.63 -39.90
CA ASN A 21 -13.46 35.39 -40.41
C ASN A 21 -11.97 35.65 -40.71
N PRO A 22 -10.98 34.99 -40.05
CA PRO A 22 -9.57 35.38 -40.09
C PRO A 22 -8.79 35.19 -41.43
N SER A 23 -9.48 35.03 -42.56
CA SER A 23 -8.89 34.52 -43.82
C SER A 23 -8.73 35.55 -44.95
N GLN A 24 -8.95 36.84 -44.70
CA GLN A 24 -8.96 37.90 -45.73
C GLN A 24 -8.03 39.08 -45.43
N LEU A 25 -6.78 38.80 -45.03
CA LEU A 25 -5.69 39.79 -44.96
C LEU A 25 -4.42 39.29 -45.68
N ALA A 26 -4.56 38.98 -46.96
CA ALA A 26 -3.46 38.83 -47.91
C ALA A 26 -3.95 39.25 -49.31
N ALA A 27 -3.16 40.11 -49.98
CA ALA A 27 -3.33 40.73 -51.30
C ALA A 27 -4.26 40.00 -52.30
N ASP A 28 -5.16 40.63 -53.05
CA ASP A 28 -5.28 42.06 -53.43
C ASP A 28 -4.09 42.59 -54.25
N HIS A 29 -4.02 42.19 -55.52
CA HIS A 29 -3.31 42.91 -56.59
C HIS A 29 -3.71 42.39 -57.99
N GLN A 30 -4.10 43.32 -58.88
CA GLN A 30 -4.27 43.18 -60.34
C GLN A 30 -5.42 42.26 -60.84
N GLU A 31 -6.10 42.56 -61.95
CA GLU A 31 -6.54 43.81 -62.61
C GLU A 31 -7.56 43.39 -63.71
N GLU A 32 -8.26 44.34 -64.36
CA GLU A 32 -9.37 44.06 -65.30
C GLU A 32 -8.92 43.93 -66.77
N GLU A 33 -9.59 43.06 -67.55
CA GLU A 33 -9.96 43.16 -68.99
C GLU A 33 -10.70 41.84 -69.37
N GLU A 34 -11.88 41.83 -70.01
CA GLU A 34 -12.16 41.96 -71.47
C GLU A 34 -11.41 40.92 -72.35
N LYS A 35 -12.01 40.21 -73.34
CA LYS A 35 -13.40 40.14 -73.85
C LYS A 35 -13.57 38.98 -74.86
N ASP A 36 -14.84 38.61 -75.11
CA ASP A 36 -15.48 38.15 -76.37
C ASP A 36 -14.95 36.94 -77.19
N ASP A 37 -15.84 36.48 -78.09
CA ASP A 37 -15.71 35.57 -79.26
C ASP A 37 -15.26 34.09 -79.04
N GLU A 38 -15.54 33.15 -79.95
CA GLU A 38 -16.79 32.65 -80.60
C GLU A 38 -16.36 31.45 -81.50
N GLU A 39 -17.24 30.46 -81.75
CA GLU A 39 -17.15 29.46 -82.87
C GLU A 39 -15.90 28.52 -82.91
N GLU A 40 -15.86 27.36 -83.60
CA GLU A 40 -16.88 26.32 -83.83
C GLU A 40 -16.19 24.94 -84.07
N GLU A 41 -16.84 24.02 -84.81
CA GLU A 41 -16.52 22.62 -85.15
C GLU A 41 -15.13 22.39 -85.87
N ASP A 42 -14.58 21.19 -86.13
CA ASP A 42 -15.12 19.81 -86.12
C ASP A 42 -14.01 18.69 -86.20
N HIS A 43 -14.46 17.43 -86.11
CA HIS A 43 -14.01 16.22 -86.85
C HIS A 43 -12.67 15.46 -86.58
N HIS A 44 -12.84 14.24 -86.05
CA HIS A 44 -12.35 12.93 -86.55
C HIS A 44 -10.85 12.52 -86.57
N ASP A 45 -10.54 11.60 -85.63
CA ASP A 45 -10.10 10.20 -85.85
C ASP A 45 -8.65 9.74 -86.18
N ASP A 46 -8.21 8.81 -85.30
CA ASP A 46 -7.53 7.52 -85.55
C ASP A 46 -6.00 7.45 -85.79
N HIS A 47 -5.49 6.26 -85.50
CA HIS A 47 -4.19 5.62 -85.76
C HIS A 47 -3.03 5.86 -84.78
N GLY A 48 -2.68 4.76 -84.09
CA GLY A 48 -1.58 4.63 -83.15
C GLY A 48 -0.26 4.02 -83.71
N PRO A 49 0.52 3.28 -82.91
CA PRO A 49 1.98 3.47 -82.83
C PRO A 49 2.86 2.41 -83.53
N PRO A 50 4.18 2.66 -83.66
CA PRO A 50 5.20 2.04 -82.77
C PRO A 50 6.30 3.06 -82.28
N VAL A 51 7.04 2.95 -81.15
CA VAL A 51 7.80 1.84 -80.49
C VAL A 51 9.13 1.50 -81.22
N PRO A 52 10.33 1.30 -80.59
CA PRO A 52 10.92 1.78 -79.31
C PRO A 52 12.38 2.35 -79.51
N ILE A 53 13.21 2.48 -78.44
CA ILE A 53 14.60 1.92 -78.29
C ILE A 53 15.30 2.37 -76.96
N ASP A 54 15.23 1.48 -75.96
CA ASP A 54 16.32 0.75 -75.27
C ASP A 54 17.77 1.30 -75.02
N VAL A 55 18.27 1.05 -73.78
CA VAL A 55 19.68 1.01 -73.24
C VAL A 55 20.67 2.20 -73.48
N ARG A 56 21.76 2.44 -72.71
CA ARG A 56 22.45 1.68 -71.62
C ARG A 56 23.16 2.62 -70.62
N SER A 57 23.55 2.10 -69.45
CA SER A 57 24.22 2.84 -68.36
C SER A 57 25.77 2.82 -68.36
N THR A 58 26.35 3.89 -67.83
CA THR A 58 27.67 4.00 -67.18
C THR A 58 27.58 5.04 -66.04
N ALA A 59 28.41 5.13 -65.01
CA ALA A 59 29.15 4.18 -64.16
C ALA A 59 30.16 5.04 -63.33
N SER A 60 30.14 4.94 -61.99
CA SER A 60 31.10 5.58 -61.05
C SER A 60 31.06 7.13 -60.99
N THR A 61 31.58 7.82 -59.95
CA THR A 61 32.50 7.43 -58.85
C THR A 61 32.20 8.20 -57.54
N SER A 62 32.87 7.82 -56.45
CA SER A 62 32.62 8.22 -55.05
C SER A 62 33.23 9.56 -54.59
N SER A 63 32.75 10.02 -53.41
CA SER A 63 33.54 10.55 -52.27
C SER A 63 33.44 12.03 -51.86
N SER A 64 33.35 12.20 -50.52
CA SER A 64 33.89 13.27 -49.67
C SER A 64 33.29 14.69 -49.72
N SER A 65 32.63 15.00 -48.61
CA SER A 65 32.57 16.30 -47.92
C SER A 65 33.75 17.27 -48.13
N HIS A 66 33.46 18.58 -48.20
CA HIS A 66 33.82 19.50 -47.10
C HIS A 66 33.04 20.84 -47.06
N THR A 67 32.80 21.26 -45.82
CA THR A 67 32.40 22.57 -45.26
C THR A 67 32.95 23.85 -45.92
N TYR A 68 32.11 24.90 -46.00
CA TYR A 68 32.28 26.30 -45.52
C TYR A 68 31.00 27.08 -45.91
N SER A 69 30.52 28.19 -45.32
CA SER A 69 30.53 28.90 -44.03
C SER A 69 30.10 30.36 -44.33
N TYR A 70 29.60 31.11 -43.34
CA TYR A 70 29.07 32.49 -43.44
C TYR A 70 27.67 32.63 -44.10
N SER A 71 26.78 33.57 -43.69
CA SER A 71 26.92 34.64 -42.68
C SER A 71 25.60 35.06 -42.01
N SER A 72 25.69 35.54 -40.76
CA SER A 72 24.66 36.32 -40.00
C SER A 72 23.32 35.62 -39.67
N SER A 73 22.62 35.91 -38.58
CA SER A 73 22.83 36.87 -37.47
C SER A 73 22.36 36.27 -36.13
N LEU A 74 22.75 36.85 -34.99
CA LEU A 74 22.45 36.31 -33.66
C LEU A 74 22.37 37.42 -32.58
N PRO A 75 21.17 37.66 -32.00
CA PRO A 75 20.97 38.27 -30.68
C PRO A 75 20.14 37.34 -29.76
N LEU A 76 20.21 37.40 -28.42
CA LEU A 76 21.10 38.12 -27.50
C LEU A 76 21.17 37.30 -26.19
N ASP A 77 22.28 37.39 -25.45
CA ASP A 77 22.41 36.83 -24.09
C ASP A 77 22.42 37.99 -23.09
N GLU A 78 21.43 38.04 -22.19
CA GLU A 78 21.38 38.96 -21.06
C GLU A 78 20.95 38.26 -19.76
N ASN A 79 21.64 37.17 -19.39
CA ASN A 79 21.50 36.60 -18.06
C ASN A 79 22.35 37.36 -17.02
N LEU A 80 22.07 38.66 -16.80
CA LEU A 80 22.95 39.55 -16.03
C LEU A 80 22.25 40.57 -15.09
N PHE A 81 21.46 40.08 -14.13
CA PHE A 81 21.48 40.63 -12.75
C PHE A 81 20.98 39.59 -11.73
N SER A 82 21.83 38.59 -11.48
CA SER A 82 21.74 37.73 -10.30
C SER A 82 22.30 38.46 -9.08
N ASP A 83 21.64 38.27 -7.92
CA ASP A 83 22.14 38.44 -6.54
C ASP A 83 22.66 39.84 -6.11
N LEU A 84 22.15 40.33 -4.99
CA LEU A 84 22.80 41.40 -4.23
C LEU A 84 22.51 41.31 -2.71
N THR A 85 22.88 40.21 -2.08
CA THR A 85 23.07 40.20 -0.62
C THR A 85 24.36 40.92 -0.21
N ILE A 86 24.26 42.13 0.36
CA ILE A 86 25.31 42.83 1.14
C ILE A 86 24.63 43.94 1.97
N VAL A 87 24.58 43.85 3.31
CA VAL A 87 25.61 44.20 4.31
C VAL A 87 25.75 45.72 4.55
N THR A 88 25.42 46.12 5.78
CA THR A 88 25.65 47.44 6.43
C THR A 88 27.08 47.61 6.95
N PRO A 89 27.53 48.80 7.42
CA PRO A 89 27.20 50.20 7.07
C PRO A 89 28.48 50.91 6.51
N PRO A 90 28.64 52.26 6.53
CA PRO A 90 29.26 52.91 7.72
C PRO A 90 28.91 54.41 7.99
N GLU A 91 29.20 54.85 9.23
CA GLU A 91 29.78 56.16 9.65
C GLU A 91 29.18 57.55 9.23
N THR A 92 29.25 58.63 10.01
CA THR A 92 29.94 58.90 11.30
C THR A 92 29.21 59.95 12.18
N GLN A 93 29.41 59.85 13.52
CA GLN A 93 29.51 60.93 14.53
C GLN A 93 28.36 61.93 14.83
N SER A 94 27.77 61.73 16.02
CA SER A 94 27.81 62.69 17.17
C SER A 94 26.70 63.74 17.43
N GLN A 95 26.20 63.68 18.68
CA GLN A 95 25.70 64.77 19.56
C GLN A 95 24.45 65.60 19.15
N SER A 96 23.35 65.42 19.89
CA SER A 96 22.86 66.39 20.92
C SER A 96 21.56 65.88 21.60
N GLN A 97 20.89 66.70 22.43
CA GLN A 97 20.03 66.26 23.54
C GLN A 97 18.59 66.91 23.52
N PRO A 98 17.76 67.03 24.60
CA PRO A 98 16.30 66.81 24.52
C PRO A 98 15.49 68.13 24.70
N PRO A 99 14.16 68.16 24.99
CA PRO A 99 13.52 67.69 26.25
C PRO A 99 12.19 66.89 25.97
N SER A 100 11.31 66.50 26.91
CA SER A 100 11.10 66.87 28.33
C SER A 100 10.40 65.77 29.16
N SER A 101 10.80 65.64 30.44
CA SER A 101 10.07 65.32 31.70
C SER A 101 8.75 64.49 31.70
N ALA A 102 8.45 63.64 32.70
CA ALA A 102 8.93 63.58 34.09
C ALA A 102 8.74 62.19 34.77
N ASN A 103 9.59 61.88 35.76
CA ASN A 103 9.40 61.09 37.02
C ASN A 103 8.64 59.71 37.00
N ASP A 104 9.04 58.67 37.75
CA ASP A 104 10.23 58.41 38.59
C ASP A 104 10.53 56.90 38.75
N THR A 105 11.79 56.63 39.10
CA THR A 105 12.44 55.42 39.67
C THR A 105 11.75 54.81 40.91
N ASP A 106 11.98 53.58 41.42
CA ASP A 106 12.61 52.26 41.03
C ASP A 106 12.33 51.30 42.26
N PRO A 107 12.96 50.11 42.49
CA PRO A 107 13.60 49.11 41.62
C PRO A 107 13.11 47.64 41.82
N THR A 108 13.58 46.75 40.95
CA THR A 108 13.64 45.27 41.08
C THR A 108 14.58 44.81 42.24
N PRO A 109 14.62 43.53 42.75
CA PRO A 109 14.86 42.31 41.91
C PRO A 109 14.45 40.88 42.43
N ILE A 110 14.63 39.89 41.52
CA ILE A 110 14.93 38.44 41.71
C ILE A 110 13.99 37.50 42.51
N SER A 111 13.36 36.56 41.77
CA SER A 111 13.31 35.08 41.98
C SER A 111 12.65 34.49 40.71
N MET A 112 13.12 33.45 40.00
CA MET A 112 13.64 32.09 40.34
C MET A 112 12.59 31.06 40.79
N GLU A 113 12.85 29.82 40.33
CA GLU A 113 12.27 28.51 40.69
C GLU A 113 11.00 27.95 39.99
N THR A 114 11.28 27.08 39.02
CA THR A 114 10.74 25.70 38.81
C THR A 114 9.28 25.45 38.42
N ALA A 115 9.04 24.26 37.85
CA ALA A 115 7.85 23.94 37.06
C ALA A 115 7.03 22.75 37.59
N THR A 116 5.73 23.00 37.76
CA THR A 116 4.59 22.09 37.52
C THR A 116 4.71 20.57 37.71
N THR A 117 4.01 20.06 38.72
CA THR A 117 3.16 18.84 38.69
C THR A 117 2.41 18.73 40.04
N PRO A 118 1.35 17.91 40.23
CA PRO A 118 0.53 17.14 39.27
C PRO A 118 -1.01 17.28 39.54
N VAL A 119 -1.81 16.38 38.94
CA VAL A 119 -3.19 15.94 39.35
C VAL A 119 -4.42 16.77 38.88
N THR A 120 -5.49 16.03 38.55
CA THR A 120 -6.84 16.40 38.05
C THR A 120 -7.94 16.05 39.08
N PRO A 121 -9.28 16.20 38.83
CA PRO A 121 -10.07 17.16 38.03
C PRO A 121 -10.99 18.02 38.99
N PRO A 122 -12.12 18.67 38.57
CA PRO A 122 -13.40 17.97 38.34
C PRO A 122 -14.36 18.59 37.28
N ILE A 123 -15.56 18.04 37.17
CA ILE A 123 -16.63 18.28 36.17
C ILE A 123 -17.46 19.57 36.45
N SER A 124 -18.01 20.20 35.41
CA SER A 124 -19.16 21.14 35.52
C SER A 124 -20.18 20.96 34.38
N ARG A 125 -21.41 21.49 34.53
CA ARG A 125 -22.59 21.27 33.64
C ARG A 125 -23.44 22.54 33.43
N GLN A 126 -23.82 22.84 32.18
CA GLN A 126 -25.06 23.54 31.75
C GLN A 126 -25.13 23.50 30.20
N ILE A 127 -26.20 23.18 29.45
CA ILE A 127 -27.68 23.19 29.55
C ILE A 127 -28.37 24.49 29.09
N SER A 128 -28.72 24.56 27.80
CA SER A 128 -29.87 25.30 27.23
C SER A 128 -30.19 24.66 25.85
N ARG A 129 -31.38 24.12 25.52
CA ARG A 129 -32.73 24.72 25.31
C ARG A 129 -32.73 25.69 24.09
N LYS A 130 -33.67 25.67 23.11
CA LYS A 130 -35.08 25.17 23.12
C LYS A 130 -35.78 25.20 21.71
N LYS A 131 -36.40 24.10 21.22
CA LYS A 131 -37.60 23.99 20.32
C LYS A 131 -37.56 24.70 18.92
N ARG A 132 -38.41 24.44 17.89
CA ARG A 132 -39.60 23.62 17.52
C ARG A 132 -39.58 23.55 15.94
N ARG A 133 -40.33 22.78 15.12
CA ARG A 133 -41.22 21.60 15.14
C ARG A 133 -42.24 21.72 13.98
N ALA A 134 -42.05 20.99 12.89
CA ALA A 134 -43.11 20.48 11.97
C ALA A 134 -42.48 19.34 11.14
N SER A 135 -43.05 18.16 10.86
CA SER A 135 -44.39 17.57 10.94
C SER A 135 -45.38 17.89 9.82
N LEU A 136 -45.25 17.17 8.70
CA LEU A 136 -46.36 16.84 7.79
C LEU A 136 -46.57 15.32 7.75
N ARG A 137 -47.84 14.90 7.71
CA ARG A 137 -48.30 13.56 7.30
C ARG A 137 -49.45 13.80 6.32
N ILE A 138 -49.43 13.14 5.16
CA ILE A 138 -50.62 12.90 4.34
C ILE A 138 -50.52 11.45 3.85
N GLY A 139 -51.65 10.75 3.78
CA GLY A 139 -51.74 9.40 3.25
C GLY A 139 -53.18 8.89 3.23
N TYR A 140 -53.45 7.99 2.29
CA TYR A 140 -54.65 7.16 2.11
C TYR A 140 -54.11 5.78 1.66
N GLY A 141 -54.61 4.61 2.06
CA GLY A 141 -56.00 4.14 2.00
C GLY A 141 -56.20 3.36 0.68
N ARG A 142 -56.71 2.11 0.63
CA ARG A 142 -57.47 1.32 1.60
C ARG A 142 -57.38 -0.21 1.32
N ASP A 143 -57.74 -1.00 2.32
CA ASP A 143 -58.45 -2.30 2.35
C ASP A 143 -58.12 -3.47 1.36
N ALA A 144 -58.07 -4.70 1.90
CA ALA A 144 -57.97 -5.98 1.18
C ALA A 144 -59.29 -6.77 1.21
N PRO A 145 -59.47 -7.83 0.38
CA PRO A 145 -59.50 -9.19 0.97
C PRO A 145 -58.93 -10.34 0.09
N SER A 146 -58.83 -11.53 0.68
CA SER A 146 -58.58 -12.87 0.08
C SER A 146 -59.92 -13.66 -0.02
N PRO A 147 -60.06 -14.92 -0.58
CA PRO A 147 -59.04 -15.89 -1.05
C PRO A 147 -59.35 -16.81 -2.29
N SER A 148 -58.32 -17.53 -2.75
CA SER A 148 -58.32 -18.91 -3.35
C SER A 148 -58.93 -19.21 -4.76
N PRO A 149 -58.54 -20.33 -5.45
CA PRO A 149 -58.74 -20.58 -6.91
C PRO A 149 -59.87 -21.59 -7.25
N PRO A 150 -60.08 -21.98 -8.55
CA PRO A 150 -59.51 -23.28 -9.03
C PRO A 150 -59.22 -23.45 -10.57
N ASP A 151 -58.52 -24.55 -10.89
CA ASP A 151 -58.60 -25.49 -12.05
C ASP A 151 -58.55 -25.12 -13.57
N ALA A 152 -57.60 -25.80 -14.26
CA ALA A 152 -57.68 -26.51 -15.57
C ALA A 152 -57.97 -25.70 -16.89
N ILE A 153 -57.75 -26.18 -18.13
CA ILE A 153 -57.61 -27.53 -18.72
C ILE A 153 -56.46 -27.59 -19.79
N SER A 154 -56.00 -28.82 -20.07
CA SER A 154 -55.07 -29.32 -21.11
C SER A 154 -55.29 -28.86 -22.57
N ASP A 155 -54.21 -28.73 -23.36
CA ASP A 155 -53.83 -29.70 -24.44
C ASP A 155 -52.45 -29.38 -25.08
N GLN A 156 -51.50 -30.33 -25.10
CA GLN A 156 -51.11 -31.23 -26.22
C GLN A 156 -50.57 -30.51 -27.48
N ILE A 157 -49.34 -30.77 -27.95
CA ILE A 157 -48.90 -31.95 -28.75
C ILE A 157 -47.35 -32.08 -28.59
N HIS A 158 -46.78 -33.23 -28.16
CA HIS A 158 -46.22 -34.35 -28.97
C HIS A 158 -45.08 -33.98 -29.96
N THR A 159 -43.99 -34.74 -30.12
CA THR A 159 -43.46 -35.99 -29.50
C THR A 159 -42.12 -35.69 -28.76
N SER A 160 -41.13 -36.54 -28.44
CA SER A 160 -40.74 -37.96 -28.63
C SER A 160 -39.92 -38.39 -27.38
N ASP A 161 -39.93 -39.62 -26.86
CA ASP A 161 -39.48 -40.93 -27.41
C ASP A 161 -37.94 -41.10 -27.55
N ARG A 162 -37.30 -41.76 -26.57
CA ARG A 162 -36.75 -43.13 -26.75
C ARG A 162 -36.28 -43.83 -25.45
N SER A 163 -36.79 -45.06 -25.28
CA SER A 163 -36.34 -46.25 -24.50
C SER A 163 -34.85 -46.34 -24.02
N ASP A 164 -34.45 -47.06 -22.96
CA ASP A 164 -35.18 -48.05 -22.13
C ASP A 164 -34.51 -48.45 -20.77
N ALA A 165 -35.31 -49.12 -19.93
CA ALA A 165 -35.02 -50.24 -19.01
C ALA A 165 -33.84 -50.26 -17.97
N ASN A 166 -34.25 -50.39 -16.69
CA ASN A 166 -33.84 -51.42 -15.69
C ASN A 166 -32.40 -51.45 -15.06
N ALA A 167 -32.20 -51.95 -13.81
CA ALA A 167 -33.10 -52.24 -12.66
C ALA A 167 -32.32 -52.67 -11.37
N LEU A 168 -33.02 -52.73 -10.21
CA LEU A 168 -32.77 -53.53 -8.98
C LEU A 168 -31.56 -53.10 -8.06
N VAL A 169 -31.73 -52.83 -6.73
CA VAL A 169 -32.02 -53.69 -5.52
C VAL A 169 -30.75 -54.39 -4.96
N SER A 170 -30.43 -54.46 -3.65
CA SER A 170 -30.97 -53.95 -2.35
C SER A 170 -29.81 -53.86 -1.31
N GLU A 171 -29.80 -53.00 -0.29
CA GLU A 171 -30.23 -53.13 1.14
C GLU A 171 -29.47 -54.11 2.07
N ASP A 172 -29.55 -53.86 3.39
CA ASP A 172 -29.09 -54.64 4.57
C ASP A 172 -27.56 -54.81 4.83
N GLU A 173 -27.06 -54.94 6.08
CA GLU A 173 -27.47 -54.45 7.42
C GLU A 173 -26.28 -54.64 8.44
N LYS A 174 -26.44 -54.16 9.69
CA LYS A 174 -25.86 -54.66 10.97
C LYS A 174 -24.40 -54.43 11.44
N THR A 175 -24.30 -53.45 12.36
CA THR A 175 -23.89 -53.57 13.80
C THR A 175 -22.55 -54.15 14.30
N ILE A 176 -21.83 -53.30 15.06
CA ILE A 176 -21.37 -53.43 16.48
C ILE A 176 -20.57 -54.68 16.91
N GLU A 177 -19.34 -54.49 17.42
CA GLU A 177 -18.96 -54.83 18.82
C GLU A 177 -17.63 -54.17 19.24
N HIS A 178 -17.32 -54.18 20.55
CA HIS A 178 -16.26 -53.40 21.22
C HIS A 178 -15.87 -54.09 22.53
N ASP A 179 -14.57 -54.40 22.77
CA ASP A 179 -14.07 -54.82 24.08
C ASP A 179 -12.55 -54.62 24.25
N ASP A 180 -12.09 -54.55 25.50
CA ASP A 180 -10.71 -54.30 25.94
C ASP A 180 -9.96 -55.58 26.35
N GLN A 181 -8.64 -55.65 26.11
CA GLN A 181 -7.66 -55.84 27.21
C GLN A 181 -6.16 -55.87 26.81
N ILE A 182 -5.44 -54.86 27.30
CA ILE A 182 -4.19 -54.93 28.09
C ILE A 182 -3.23 -56.11 27.82
N ARG A 183 -2.03 -55.77 27.31
CA ARG A 183 -0.78 -56.35 27.85
C ARG A 183 0.41 -55.37 27.76
N GLN A 184 1.27 -55.41 28.77
CA GLN A 184 2.42 -54.52 28.93
C GLN A 184 3.67 -55.06 28.25
N GLY A 185 4.60 -54.19 27.84
CA GLY A 185 6.02 -54.56 27.76
C GLY A 185 6.90 -53.81 26.76
N GLN A 186 7.59 -52.77 27.23
CA GLN A 186 8.93 -52.36 26.77
C GLN A 186 9.14 -52.09 25.25
N GLN A 187 8.79 -50.88 24.80
CA GLN A 187 9.56 -50.18 23.75
C GLN A 187 9.28 -48.67 23.83
N GLU A 188 9.94 -48.00 24.79
CA GLU A 188 10.16 -46.55 24.75
C GLU A 188 11.60 -46.32 24.25
N GLN A 189 11.82 -45.22 23.51
CA GLN A 189 13.10 -44.85 22.86
C GLN A 189 13.46 -45.69 21.61
N GLU A 190 12.81 -45.40 20.47
CA GLU A 190 13.51 -45.10 19.19
C GLU A 190 12.56 -44.51 18.12
N GLU A 191 11.25 -44.79 18.17
CA GLU A 191 10.26 -44.25 17.22
C GLU A 191 9.72 -42.84 17.59
N GLN A 192 10.53 -41.78 17.39
CA GLN A 192 10.08 -40.37 17.36
C GLN A 192 10.83 -39.51 16.32
N GLN A 193 11.38 -40.10 15.24
CA GLN A 193 12.13 -39.35 14.21
C GLN A 193 11.83 -39.70 12.73
N GLU A 194 10.87 -40.59 12.44
CA GLU A 194 10.52 -41.00 11.06
C GLU A 194 9.02 -40.87 10.73
N GLU A 195 8.27 -39.97 11.39
CA GLU A 195 6.83 -39.73 11.13
C GLU A 195 6.47 -38.25 10.84
N GLU A 196 7.42 -37.45 10.31
CA GLU A 196 7.19 -36.03 9.95
C GLU A 196 7.56 -35.66 8.49
N GLU A 197 7.91 -36.63 7.62
CA GLU A 197 8.27 -36.37 6.20
C GLU A 197 7.29 -36.88 5.11
N GLU A 198 6.33 -37.77 5.39
CA GLU A 198 5.37 -38.29 4.37
C GLU A 198 3.88 -37.94 4.63
N ALA A 199 3.56 -36.66 4.79
CA ALA A 199 2.22 -36.14 4.48
C ALA A 199 2.18 -34.61 4.27
N ILE A 200 1.95 -34.16 3.03
CA ILE A 200 1.08 -33.02 2.61
C ILE A 200 1.29 -32.78 1.10
N VAL A 201 0.34 -33.22 0.28
CA VAL A 201 0.14 -32.74 -1.11
C VAL A 201 -1.37 -32.76 -1.40
N VAL A 202 -1.96 -31.59 -1.71
CA VAL A 202 -3.41 -31.34 -1.83
C VAL A 202 -4.15 -31.46 -0.47
N ASP A 203 -4.97 -30.50 0.00
CA ASP A 203 -5.74 -29.47 -0.72
C ASP A 203 -5.58 -28.04 -0.13
N LYS A 204 -6.37 -27.11 -0.67
CA LYS A 204 -6.27 -25.64 -0.61
C LYS A 204 -6.44 -24.96 0.76
N GLU A 205 -6.02 -23.69 0.76
CA GLU A 205 -6.62 -22.58 1.54
C GLU A 205 -6.62 -22.77 3.07
N LYS A 206 -5.48 -23.19 3.62
CA LYS A 206 -5.09 -22.66 4.94
C LYS A 206 -4.72 -21.19 4.77
N GLU A 207 -5.61 -20.33 5.25
CA GLU A 207 -5.35 -18.93 5.59
C GLU A 207 -4.03 -18.85 6.38
N SER A 208 -2.97 -18.37 5.74
CA SER A 208 -1.66 -18.20 6.37
C SER A 208 -1.80 -17.23 7.54
N PRO A 209 -1.20 -17.49 8.72
CA PRO A 209 -1.16 -16.49 9.78
C PRO A 209 -0.62 -15.17 9.21
N SER A 210 -1.19 -14.04 9.65
CA SER A 210 -0.73 -12.73 9.18
C SER A 210 0.77 -12.61 9.44
N PRO A 211 1.58 -12.08 8.49
CA PRO A 211 3.02 -11.89 8.72
C PRO A 211 3.33 -10.99 9.93
N GLU A 212 2.35 -10.18 10.34
CA GLU A 212 2.34 -9.39 11.57
C GLU A 212 2.29 -10.27 12.83
N LEU A 213 1.45 -11.33 12.84
CA LEU A 213 1.36 -12.31 13.93
C LEU A 213 2.59 -13.23 13.99
N ASP A 214 3.13 -13.63 12.84
CA ASP A 214 4.38 -14.41 12.78
C ASP A 214 5.57 -13.61 13.31
N PHE A 215 5.65 -12.32 12.97
CA PHE A 215 6.65 -11.41 13.51
C PHE A 215 6.51 -11.24 15.03
N GLU A 216 5.28 -11.01 15.54
CA GLU A 216 5.01 -10.93 16.97
C GLU A 216 5.37 -12.24 17.70
N HIS A 217 5.06 -13.40 17.11
CA HIS A 217 5.40 -14.71 17.68
C HIS A 217 6.91 -14.93 17.78
N ILE A 218 7.66 -14.62 16.72
CA ILE A 218 9.12 -14.69 16.72
C ILE A 218 9.71 -13.74 17.76
N LYS A 219 9.23 -12.49 17.81
CA LYS A 219 9.68 -11.48 18.78
C LYS A 219 9.39 -11.92 20.23
N ALA A 220 8.23 -12.53 20.48
CA ALA A 220 7.89 -13.13 21.76
C ALA A 220 8.87 -14.26 22.13
N GLN A 221 9.09 -15.23 21.22
CA GLN A 221 10.00 -16.37 21.44
C GLN A 221 11.45 -15.93 21.72
N ILE A 222 11.94 -14.92 20.99
CA ILE A 222 13.27 -14.32 21.23
C ILE A 222 13.32 -13.66 22.61
N SER A 223 12.33 -12.84 22.94
CA SER A 223 12.28 -12.14 24.24
C SER A 223 12.22 -13.12 25.43
N GLU A 224 11.46 -14.22 25.29
CA GLU A 224 11.30 -15.25 26.31
C GLU A 224 12.63 -15.98 26.60
N LYS A 225 13.30 -16.47 25.54
CA LYS A 225 14.62 -17.14 25.66
C LYS A 225 15.69 -16.20 26.18
N LEU A 226 15.73 -14.96 25.68
CA LEU A 226 16.72 -13.97 26.07
C LEU A 226 16.53 -13.49 27.52
N ASN A 227 15.28 -13.40 28.00
CA ASN A 227 14.99 -13.10 29.40
C ASN A 227 15.40 -14.25 30.34
N ARG A 228 15.10 -15.52 30.00
CA ARG A 228 15.59 -16.69 30.75
C ARG A 228 17.13 -16.68 30.88
N ALA A 229 17.85 -16.37 29.81
CA ALA A 229 19.31 -16.26 29.83
C ALA A 229 19.80 -15.09 30.72
N ARG A 230 19.15 -13.92 30.64
CA ARG A 230 19.43 -12.75 31.52
C ARG A 230 19.20 -13.08 33.00
N GLU A 231 18.12 -13.78 33.33
CA GLU A 231 17.78 -14.21 34.69
C GLU A 231 18.82 -15.19 35.25
N LEU A 232 19.27 -16.16 34.44
CA LEU A 232 20.33 -17.10 34.80
C LEU A 232 21.65 -16.36 35.11
N VAL A 233 22.07 -15.44 34.23
CA VAL A 233 23.26 -14.59 34.42
C VAL A 233 23.12 -13.69 35.66
N ALA A 234 21.93 -13.14 35.94
CA ALA A 234 21.68 -12.32 37.12
C ALA A 234 21.75 -13.14 38.43
N SER A 235 21.17 -14.33 38.45
CA SER A 235 21.21 -15.27 39.59
C SER A 235 22.65 -15.70 39.91
N ILE A 236 23.42 -16.12 38.90
CA ILE A 236 24.82 -16.51 39.07
C ILE A 236 25.69 -15.29 39.44
N SER A 237 25.36 -14.09 38.95
CA SER A 237 26.02 -12.83 39.35
C SER A 237 25.79 -12.48 40.82
N ALA A 238 24.64 -12.85 41.41
CA ALA A 238 24.42 -12.72 42.85
C ALA A 238 25.27 -13.74 43.62
N ALA A 239 25.21 -15.02 43.26
CA ALA A 239 26.02 -16.08 43.86
C ALA A 239 27.53 -15.78 43.82
N ARG A 240 28.02 -15.22 42.71
CA ARG A 240 29.42 -14.77 42.54
C ARG A 240 29.81 -13.68 43.53
N LYS A 241 28.94 -12.69 43.75
CA LYS A 241 29.19 -11.62 44.75
C LYS A 241 29.30 -12.20 46.17
N ASP A 242 28.46 -13.18 46.51
CA ASP A 242 28.45 -13.80 47.84
C ASP A 242 29.55 -14.84 48.04
N SER A 243 30.03 -15.50 46.98
CA SER A 243 31.28 -16.27 47.02
C SER A 243 32.50 -15.36 47.22
N ILE A 244 32.61 -14.26 46.46
CA ILE A 244 33.70 -13.28 46.62
C ILE A 244 33.73 -12.69 48.05
N ARG A 245 32.56 -12.42 48.66
CA ARG A 245 32.45 -12.01 50.06
C ARG A 245 32.98 -13.07 51.03
N ARG A 246 32.62 -14.35 50.84
CA ARG A 246 33.04 -15.45 51.71
C ARG A 246 34.54 -15.74 51.59
N ARG A 247 35.10 -15.75 50.38
CA ARG A 247 36.54 -15.89 50.14
C ARG A 247 37.35 -14.78 50.82
N ARG A 248 36.92 -13.51 50.75
CA ARG A 248 37.57 -12.40 51.48
C ARG A 248 37.56 -12.63 52.99
N LYS A 249 36.40 -12.98 53.57
CA LYS A 249 36.29 -13.29 55.01
C LYS A 249 37.18 -14.46 55.43
N ALA A 250 37.33 -15.50 54.60
CA ALA A 250 38.24 -16.60 54.88
C ALA A 250 39.71 -16.15 54.88
N ALA A 251 40.13 -15.34 53.91
CA ALA A 251 41.48 -14.77 53.87
C ALA A 251 41.76 -13.80 55.04
N GLU A 252 40.76 -13.00 55.45
CA GLU A 252 40.82 -12.15 56.64
C GLU A 252 41.03 -12.97 57.93
N ASN A 253 40.32 -14.10 58.08
CA ASN A 253 40.51 -15.03 59.20
C ASN A 253 41.91 -15.66 59.19
N VAL A 254 42.40 -16.12 58.02
CA VAL A 254 43.76 -16.68 57.87
C VAL A 254 44.83 -15.66 58.28
N ASN A 255 44.68 -14.40 57.86
CA ASN A 255 45.61 -13.33 58.22
C ASN A 255 45.59 -13.05 59.74
N LEU A 256 44.40 -12.95 60.36
CA LEU A 256 44.26 -12.74 61.79
C LEU A 256 44.87 -13.88 62.62
N ALA A 257 44.62 -15.15 62.23
CA ALA A 257 45.25 -16.31 62.87
C ALA A 257 46.78 -16.33 62.66
N SER A 258 47.27 -15.90 61.50
CA SER A 258 48.71 -15.79 61.22
C SER A 258 49.41 -14.67 61.99
N ILE A 259 48.69 -13.59 62.33
CA ILE A 259 49.18 -12.54 63.23
C ILE A 259 49.26 -13.08 64.66
N LYS A 260 48.16 -13.68 65.16
CA LYS A 260 48.09 -14.31 66.49
C LYS A 260 49.16 -15.40 66.69
N HIS A 261 49.43 -16.21 65.66
CA HIS A 261 50.51 -17.20 65.69
C HIS A 261 51.87 -16.52 65.91
N ARG A 262 52.19 -15.49 65.12
CA ARG A 262 53.46 -14.74 65.20
C ARG A 262 53.65 -14.01 66.54
N GLU A 263 52.56 -13.51 67.11
CA GLU A 263 52.56 -12.90 68.44
C GLU A 263 52.91 -13.95 69.51
N LEU A 264 52.31 -15.15 69.45
CA LEU A 264 52.64 -16.26 70.34
C LEU A 264 54.04 -16.85 70.11
N GLU A 265 54.57 -16.85 68.88
CA GLU A 265 55.97 -17.21 68.59
C GLU A 265 56.94 -16.26 69.29
N LYS A 266 56.67 -14.94 69.26
CA LYS A 266 57.47 -13.94 69.96
C LYS A 266 57.32 -14.04 71.48
N ASP A 267 56.11 -14.24 72.00
CA ASP A 267 55.88 -14.39 73.44
C ASP A 267 56.58 -15.65 74.01
N LEU A 268 56.76 -16.69 73.18
CA LEU A 268 57.52 -17.90 73.49
C LEU A 268 59.02 -17.64 73.49
N GLU A 269 59.53 -16.90 72.51
CA GLU A 269 60.93 -16.45 72.44
C GLU A 269 61.29 -15.62 73.68
N GLU A 270 60.48 -14.61 74.02
CA GLU A 270 60.65 -13.75 75.19
C GLU A 270 60.56 -14.54 76.52
N ALA A 271 59.68 -15.55 76.60
CA ALA A 271 59.61 -16.43 77.78
C ALA A 271 60.87 -17.30 77.96
N CYS A 272 61.49 -17.71 76.85
CA CYS A 272 62.73 -18.49 76.87
C CYS A 272 63.94 -17.60 77.20
N GLU A 273 64.01 -16.38 76.67
CA GLU A 273 65.05 -15.39 77.04
C GLU A 273 64.99 -14.99 78.52
N ALA A 274 63.79 -15.00 79.13
CA ALA A 274 63.56 -14.70 80.54
C ALA A 274 63.72 -15.91 81.49
N GLU A 275 64.07 -17.10 80.98
CA GLU A 275 64.13 -18.38 81.73
C GLU A 275 62.80 -18.77 82.44
N ASP A 276 61.65 -18.21 82.01
CA ASP A 276 60.32 -18.52 82.54
C ASP A 276 59.71 -19.72 81.79
N PHE A 277 60.23 -20.92 82.10
CA PHE A 277 59.81 -22.17 81.48
C PHE A 277 58.32 -22.48 81.70
N GLU A 278 57.74 -22.06 82.83
CA GLU A 278 56.31 -22.18 83.14
C GLU A 278 55.45 -21.27 82.25
N LYS A 279 55.92 -20.08 81.86
CA LYS A 279 55.29 -19.26 80.79
C LYS A 279 55.52 -19.90 79.43
N ALA A 280 56.73 -20.36 79.14
CA ALA A 280 57.07 -20.95 77.84
C ALA A 280 56.22 -22.18 77.51
N GLU A 281 55.98 -23.09 78.46
CA GLU A 281 55.12 -24.28 78.24
C GLU A 281 53.68 -23.87 77.92
N ARG A 282 53.07 -22.97 78.71
CA ARG A 282 51.70 -22.47 78.48
C ARG A 282 51.55 -21.68 77.16
N VAL A 283 52.57 -20.92 76.76
CA VAL A 283 52.59 -20.25 75.45
C VAL A 283 52.78 -21.28 74.33
N SER A 284 53.57 -22.34 74.53
CA SER A 284 53.73 -23.44 73.56
C SER A 284 52.42 -24.22 73.33
N GLU A 285 51.67 -24.54 74.39
CA GLU A 285 50.31 -25.11 74.26
C GLU A 285 49.37 -24.17 73.49
N SER A 286 49.43 -22.88 73.80
CA SER A 286 48.63 -21.84 73.13
C SER A 286 48.99 -21.68 71.66
N LEU A 287 50.28 -21.78 71.32
CA LEU A 287 50.81 -21.74 69.95
C LEU A 287 50.38 -22.97 69.16
N ALA A 288 50.47 -24.17 69.76
CA ALA A 288 50.00 -25.41 69.16
C ALA A 288 48.46 -25.44 68.94
N ALA A 289 47.70 -24.68 69.74
CA ALA A 289 46.28 -24.42 69.50
C ALA A 289 46.06 -23.40 68.37
N ALA A 290 46.81 -22.30 68.36
CA ALA A 290 46.75 -21.27 67.33
C ALA A 290 47.14 -21.80 65.94
N GLU A 291 48.08 -22.75 65.85
CA GLU A 291 48.45 -23.35 64.56
C GLU A 291 47.38 -24.30 64.01
N LYS A 292 46.68 -25.02 64.88
CA LYS A 292 45.49 -25.81 64.49
C LYS A 292 44.35 -24.90 64.01
N GLU A 293 44.18 -23.74 64.63
CA GLU A 293 43.22 -22.72 64.21
C GLU A 293 43.61 -22.08 62.86
N LYS A 294 44.89 -21.71 62.67
CA LYS A 294 45.45 -21.23 61.39
C LYS A 294 45.23 -22.25 60.27
N GLN A 295 45.53 -23.52 60.52
CA GLN A 295 45.35 -24.61 59.55
C GLN A 295 43.86 -24.84 59.22
N ALA A 296 42.96 -24.75 60.20
CA ALA A 296 41.52 -24.84 59.95
C ALA A 296 41.01 -23.68 59.06
N PHE A 297 41.49 -22.46 59.27
CA PHE A 297 41.16 -21.33 58.39
C PHE A 297 41.79 -21.46 56.99
N LEU A 298 42.99 -22.03 56.85
CA LEU A 298 43.60 -22.30 55.55
C LEU A 298 42.80 -23.33 54.73
N ILE A 299 42.22 -24.34 55.37
CA ILE A 299 41.28 -25.28 54.73
C ILE A 299 40.01 -24.52 54.28
N ALA A 300 39.39 -23.75 55.17
CA ALA A 300 38.19 -22.98 54.85
C ALA A 300 38.40 -21.91 53.75
N LEU A 301 39.62 -21.39 53.58
CA LEU A 301 39.98 -20.53 52.45
C LEU A 301 40.00 -21.30 51.13
N ARG A 302 40.66 -22.48 51.10
CA ARG A 302 40.70 -23.35 49.91
C ARG A 302 39.31 -23.81 49.48
N ASP A 303 38.44 -24.15 50.44
CA ASP A 303 37.04 -24.51 50.17
C ASP A 303 36.27 -23.33 49.53
N ALA A 304 36.45 -22.12 50.05
CA ALA A 304 35.85 -20.90 49.51
C ALA A 304 36.42 -20.49 48.14
N GLU A 305 37.65 -20.90 47.82
CA GLU A 305 38.27 -20.72 46.51
C GLU A 305 37.77 -21.71 45.48
N ALA A 306 37.66 -22.99 45.84
CA ALA A 306 37.05 -24.02 44.99
C ALA A 306 35.59 -23.69 44.66
N GLU A 307 34.81 -23.15 45.61
CA GLU A 307 33.45 -22.69 45.32
C GLU A 307 33.42 -21.43 44.43
N ALA A 308 34.39 -20.53 44.55
CA ALA A 308 34.52 -19.38 43.65
C ALA A 308 34.79 -19.82 42.21
N ASP A 309 35.69 -20.78 42.00
CA ASP A 309 35.97 -21.33 40.67
C ASP A 309 34.77 -22.08 40.11
N ALA A 310 34.07 -22.88 40.92
CA ALA A 310 32.83 -23.56 40.52
C ALA A 310 31.70 -22.59 40.13
N ILE A 311 31.71 -21.35 40.64
CA ILE A 311 30.75 -20.29 40.25
C ILE A 311 31.24 -19.53 39.02
N ASP A 312 32.54 -19.31 38.85
CA ASP A 312 33.10 -18.69 37.64
C ASP A 312 32.97 -19.62 36.41
N SER A 313 33.06 -20.95 36.58
CA SER A 313 32.67 -21.93 35.55
C SER A 313 31.19 -21.86 35.19
N LYS A 314 30.29 -21.67 36.17
CA LYS A 314 28.85 -21.46 35.91
C LYS A 314 28.58 -20.13 35.22
N MET A 315 29.36 -19.09 35.52
CA MET A 315 29.28 -17.79 34.85
C MET A 315 29.68 -17.91 33.37
N HIS A 316 30.74 -18.65 33.07
CA HIS A 316 31.15 -18.96 31.70
C HIS A 316 30.03 -19.65 30.92
N ALA A 317 29.46 -20.74 31.45
CA ALA A 317 28.36 -21.47 30.80
C ALA A 317 27.08 -20.62 30.65
N ALA A 318 26.80 -19.71 31.58
CA ALA A 318 25.66 -18.79 31.49
C ALA A 318 25.85 -17.70 30.42
N LEU A 319 27.09 -17.24 30.21
CA LEU A 319 27.43 -16.35 29.11
C LEU A 319 27.35 -17.07 27.75
N GLU A 320 27.74 -18.36 27.68
CA GLU A 320 27.56 -19.18 26.47
C GLU A 320 26.08 -19.38 26.15
N ALA A 321 25.25 -19.73 27.13
CA ALA A 321 23.81 -19.84 26.97
C ALA A 321 23.16 -18.51 26.54
N GLN A 322 23.69 -17.37 26.99
CA GLN A 322 23.22 -16.06 26.54
C GLN A 322 23.64 -15.75 25.09
N ILE A 323 24.88 -16.07 24.69
CA ILE A 323 25.33 -15.96 23.30
C ILE A 323 24.46 -16.83 22.39
N ALA A 324 24.25 -18.10 22.74
CA ALA A 324 23.44 -19.03 21.95
C ALA A 324 21.97 -18.58 21.80
N ALA A 325 21.38 -17.99 22.84
CA ALA A 325 20.04 -17.41 22.78
C ALA A 325 19.95 -16.21 21.80
N GLU A 326 20.98 -15.36 21.77
CA GLU A 326 21.05 -14.23 20.84
C GLU A 326 21.37 -14.67 19.40
N GLU A 327 22.24 -15.67 19.21
CA GLU A 327 22.53 -16.26 17.90
C GLU A 327 21.32 -17.00 17.32
N GLN A 328 20.51 -17.65 18.16
CA GLN A 328 19.20 -18.17 17.74
C GLN A 328 18.23 -17.04 17.37
N GLY A 329 18.24 -15.91 18.09
CA GLY A 329 17.44 -14.72 17.74
C GLY A 329 17.82 -14.13 16.38
N ILE A 330 19.13 -13.96 16.12
CA ILE A 330 19.66 -13.60 14.79
C ILE A 330 19.17 -14.58 13.74
N SER A 331 19.27 -15.90 13.99
CA SER A 331 18.89 -16.94 13.03
C SER A 331 17.40 -16.93 12.69
N LEU A 332 16.54 -16.64 13.66
CA LEU A 332 15.08 -16.51 13.46
C LEU A 332 14.73 -15.25 12.66
N LEU A 333 15.34 -14.11 12.99
CA LEU A 333 15.14 -12.84 12.29
C LEU A 333 15.71 -12.85 10.87
N ASP A 334 16.92 -13.39 10.67
CA ASP A 334 17.55 -13.56 9.35
C ASP A 334 16.78 -14.58 8.47
N ARG A 335 15.96 -15.47 9.05
CA ARG A 335 15.04 -16.34 8.30
C ARG A 335 13.76 -15.59 7.93
N PHE A 336 13.06 -15.04 8.93
CA PHE A 336 11.83 -14.29 8.71
C PHE A 336 12.01 -13.10 7.77
N ALA A 337 13.15 -12.40 7.81
CA ALA A 337 13.48 -11.34 6.86
C ALA A 337 13.61 -11.85 5.40
N LYS A 338 14.07 -13.08 5.18
CA LYS A 338 14.11 -13.68 3.82
C LYS A 338 12.72 -14.11 3.39
N ASP A 339 11.98 -14.77 4.28
CA ASP A 339 10.63 -15.26 4.02
C ASP A 339 9.68 -14.07 3.71
N ALA A 340 9.77 -12.98 4.48
CA ALA A 340 9.03 -11.74 4.25
C ALA A 340 9.48 -10.98 2.99
N ALA A 341 10.77 -10.98 2.63
CA ALA A 341 11.24 -10.38 1.38
C ALA A 341 10.71 -11.15 0.15
N ASN A 342 10.85 -12.48 0.16
CA ASN A 342 10.32 -13.36 -0.88
C ASN A 342 8.80 -13.17 -1.05
N ASN A 343 8.06 -13.05 0.05
CA ASN A 343 6.63 -12.78 0.05
C ASN A 343 6.31 -11.36 -0.48
N ALA A 344 7.10 -10.34 -0.11
CA ALA A 344 6.93 -8.97 -0.60
C ALA A 344 7.09 -8.86 -2.12
N ASP A 345 8.07 -9.58 -2.68
CA ASP A 345 8.32 -9.63 -4.13
C ASP A 345 7.26 -10.49 -4.84
N LEU A 346 6.83 -11.61 -4.26
CA LEU A 346 5.74 -12.44 -4.80
C LEU A 346 4.42 -11.67 -4.86
N VAL A 347 4.04 -10.96 -3.78
CA VAL A 347 2.83 -10.12 -3.73
C VAL A 347 2.86 -9.05 -4.82
N LEU A 348 4.00 -8.37 -5.03
CA LEU A 348 4.14 -7.40 -6.12
C LEU A 348 4.08 -8.06 -7.50
N GLN A 349 4.72 -9.22 -7.69
CA GLN A 349 4.70 -9.91 -8.97
C GLN A 349 3.27 -10.36 -9.33
N THR A 350 2.54 -10.96 -8.39
CA THR A 350 1.12 -11.31 -8.57
C THR A 350 0.26 -10.07 -8.80
N ALA A 351 0.45 -9.00 -8.03
CA ALA A 351 -0.28 -7.74 -8.23
C ALA A 351 -0.02 -7.12 -9.61
N HIS A 352 1.23 -7.08 -10.08
CA HIS A 352 1.57 -6.62 -11.42
C HIS A 352 0.98 -7.52 -12.51
N SER A 353 1.08 -8.84 -12.39
CA SER A 353 0.53 -9.76 -13.39
C SER A 353 -0.99 -9.65 -13.49
N SER A 354 -1.72 -9.70 -12.36
CA SER A 354 -3.18 -9.57 -12.36
C SER A 354 -3.64 -8.17 -12.76
N SER A 355 -2.93 -7.11 -12.32
CA SER A 355 -3.25 -5.73 -12.73
C SER A 355 -2.96 -5.48 -14.20
N SER A 356 -1.94 -6.10 -14.81
CA SER A 356 -1.71 -6.04 -16.26
C SER A 356 -2.83 -6.77 -16.99
N GLU A 357 -3.08 -8.03 -16.66
CA GLU A 357 -4.07 -8.87 -17.34
C GLU A 357 -5.47 -8.23 -17.33
N GLU A 358 -5.89 -7.63 -16.20
CA GLU A 358 -7.18 -6.94 -16.10
C GLU A 358 -7.16 -5.54 -16.76
N THR A 359 -6.02 -4.85 -16.78
CA THR A 359 -5.85 -3.60 -17.55
C THR A 359 -5.88 -3.84 -19.06
N ASP A 360 -5.30 -4.94 -19.53
CA ASP A 360 -5.29 -5.33 -20.94
C ASP A 360 -6.72 -5.68 -21.41
N LYS A 361 -7.49 -6.44 -20.60
CA LYS A 361 -8.93 -6.66 -20.82
C LYS A 361 -9.72 -5.36 -20.83
N TRP A 362 -9.42 -4.44 -19.91
CA TRP A 362 -10.07 -3.13 -19.83
C TRP A 362 -9.77 -2.26 -21.06
N PHE A 363 -8.53 -2.28 -21.58
CA PHE A 363 -8.18 -1.62 -22.83
C PHE A 363 -8.95 -2.19 -24.02
N SER A 364 -8.94 -3.52 -24.23
CA SER A 364 -9.71 -4.13 -25.33
C SER A 364 -11.22 -3.89 -25.23
N SER A 365 -11.76 -3.83 -24.00
CA SER A 365 -13.17 -3.49 -23.77
C SER A 365 -13.49 -2.02 -24.05
N THR A 366 -12.53 -1.13 -23.79
CA THR A 366 -12.64 0.31 -24.07
C THR A 366 -12.53 0.59 -25.57
N GLU A 367 -11.59 -0.06 -26.26
CA GLU A 367 -11.42 0.00 -27.72
C GLU A 367 -12.70 -0.49 -28.44
N ALA A 368 -13.25 -1.65 -28.04
CA ALA A 368 -14.49 -2.16 -28.59
C ALA A 368 -15.69 -1.21 -28.36
N LEU A 369 -15.73 -0.51 -27.22
CA LEU A 369 -16.76 0.49 -26.94
C LEU A 369 -16.54 1.80 -27.73
N GLU A 370 -15.30 2.21 -27.98
CA GLU A 370 -14.99 3.37 -28.82
C GLU A 370 -15.38 3.14 -30.29
N VAL A 371 -15.13 1.93 -30.83
CA VAL A 371 -15.63 1.53 -32.14
C VAL A 371 -17.16 1.58 -32.17
N LYS A 372 -17.83 0.97 -31.19
CA LYS A 372 -19.30 1.00 -31.05
C LYS A 372 -19.84 2.44 -30.95
N LYS A 373 -19.12 3.36 -30.28
CA LYS A 373 -19.46 4.79 -30.20
C LYS A 373 -19.45 5.43 -31.59
N MET A 374 -18.37 5.24 -32.35
CA MET A 374 -18.24 5.75 -33.71
C MET A 374 -19.33 5.18 -34.63
N GLU A 375 -19.69 3.90 -34.50
CA GLU A 375 -20.79 3.28 -35.24
C GLU A 375 -22.15 3.95 -34.95
N LEU A 376 -22.50 4.20 -33.68
CA LEU A 376 -23.74 4.89 -33.32
C LEU A 376 -23.75 6.37 -33.71
N GLU A 377 -22.59 7.03 -33.71
CA GLU A 377 -22.43 8.43 -34.14
C GLU A 377 -22.72 8.56 -35.65
N ILE A 378 -22.22 7.61 -36.45
CA ILE A 378 -22.52 7.48 -37.88
C ILE A 378 -24.01 7.12 -38.11
N GLU A 379 -24.57 6.16 -37.36
CA GLU A 379 -25.99 5.80 -37.48
C GLU A 379 -26.92 6.98 -37.12
N SER A 380 -26.57 7.78 -36.11
CA SER A 380 -27.32 8.99 -35.75
C SER A 380 -27.35 10.00 -36.88
N HIS A 381 -26.19 10.31 -37.47
CA HIS A 381 -26.12 11.24 -38.61
C HIS A 381 -26.97 10.78 -39.80
N LEU A 382 -26.92 9.49 -40.14
CA LEU A 382 -27.73 8.92 -41.24
C LEU A 382 -29.23 8.93 -40.93
N ILE A 383 -29.64 8.71 -39.68
CA ILE A 383 -31.05 8.78 -39.28
C ILE A 383 -31.56 10.22 -39.29
N ASP A 384 -30.78 11.19 -38.79
CA ASP A 384 -31.20 12.59 -38.79
C ASP A 384 -31.21 13.21 -40.20
N GLU A 385 -30.26 12.83 -41.08
CA GLU A 385 -30.32 13.19 -42.51
C GLU A 385 -31.59 12.61 -43.16
N ALA A 386 -31.90 11.32 -42.94
CA ALA A 386 -33.12 10.70 -43.46
C ALA A 386 -34.40 11.38 -42.93
N ARG A 387 -34.41 11.81 -41.66
CA ARG A 387 -35.52 12.58 -41.06
C ARG A 387 -35.68 13.95 -41.70
N GLN A 388 -34.58 14.64 -42.00
CA GLN A 388 -34.62 15.94 -42.66
C GLN A 388 -35.09 15.81 -44.12
N VAL A 389 -34.58 14.83 -44.87
CA VAL A 389 -35.01 14.55 -46.26
C VAL A 389 -36.50 14.18 -46.31
N LEU A 390 -36.97 13.32 -45.40
CA LEU A 390 -38.39 12.96 -45.26
C LEU A 390 -39.26 14.21 -45.01
N THR A 391 -38.86 15.06 -44.07
CA THR A 391 -39.57 16.30 -43.73
C THR A 391 -39.65 17.25 -44.92
N ASN A 392 -38.51 17.47 -45.61
CA ASN A 392 -38.43 18.34 -46.79
C ASN A 392 -39.28 17.82 -47.95
N SER A 393 -39.33 16.49 -48.13
CA SER A 393 -40.12 15.83 -49.17
C SER A 393 -41.63 15.87 -48.90
N ILE A 394 -42.04 15.77 -47.63
CA ILE A 394 -43.45 15.91 -47.24
C ILE A 394 -43.93 17.34 -47.52
N GLU A 395 -43.19 18.35 -47.07
CA GLU A 395 -43.57 19.76 -47.29
C GLU A 395 -43.64 20.10 -48.79
N HIS A 396 -42.66 19.67 -49.60
CA HIS A 396 -42.71 19.84 -51.06
C HIS A 396 -43.91 19.13 -51.69
N SER A 397 -44.22 17.89 -51.29
CA SER A 397 -45.29 17.11 -51.87
C SER A 397 -46.69 17.65 -51.57
N ILE A 398 -46.85 18.50 -50.55
CA ILE A 398 -48.14 19.13 -50.20
C ILE A 398 -48.21 20.61 -50.60
N GLU A 399 -47.10 21.23 -51.01
CA GLU A 399 -47.01 22.67 -51.27
C GLU A 399 -47.82 23.10 -52.52
N ASP A 400 -47.94 22.25 -53.55
CA ASP A 400 -48.87 22.49 -54.67
C ASP A 400 -50.33 22.41 -54.23
N ASP A 401 -50.74 21.33 -53.55
CA ASP A 401 -52.11 21.14 -53.02
C ASP A 401 -52.51 22.26 -52.05
N LYS A 402 -51.56 22.73 -51.24
CA LYS A 402 -51.68 23.84 -50.28
C LYS A 402 -51.89 25.19 -50.98
N ARG A 403 -51.18 25.44 -52.09
CA ARG A 403 -51.41 26.62 -52.94
C ARG A 403 -52.71 26.55 -53.73
N GLU A 404 -53.09 25.38 -54.27
CA GLU A 404 -54.41 25.21 -54.89
C GLU A 404 -55.53 25.45 -53.87
N LYS A 405 -55.41 24.88 -52.67
CA LYS A 405 -56.33 25.11 -51.55
C LYS A 405 -56.48 26.59 -51.20
N GLU A 406 -55.40 27.36 -51.12
CA GLU A 406 -55.49 28.79 -50.83
C GLU A 406 -56.14 29.59 -51.98
N LEU A 407 -55.81 29.28 -53.23
CA LEU A 407 -56.48 29.86 -54.40
C LEU A 407 -57.97 29.51 -54.44
N LEU A 408 -58.34 28.29 -54.07
CA LEU A 408 -59.73 27.86 -53.92
C LEU A 408 -60.42 28.57 -52.75
N PHE A 409 -59.73 28.92 -51.65
CA PHE A 409 -60.30 29.78 -50.60
C PHE A 409 -60.59 31.19 -51.10
N ARG A 410 -59.59 31.87 -51.70
CA ARG A 410 -59.78 33.23 -52.26
C ARG A 410 -60.88 33.25 -53.33
N LYS A 411 -60.97 32.20 -54.15
CA LYS A 411 -62.04 32.02 -55.14
C LYS A 411 -63.38 31.67 -54.50
N LYS A 412 -63.42 30.89 -53.41
CA LYS A 412 -64.63 30.62 -52.62
C LYS A 412 -65.18 31.90 -52.00
N ASP A 413 -64.34 32.83 -51.56
CA ASP A 413 -64.78 34.11 -51.00
C ASP A 413 -65.45 34.98 -52.08
N ILE A 414 -64.80 35.18 -53.24
CA ILE A 414 -65.42 35.84 -54.41
C ILE A 414 -66.71 35.12 -54.85
N LEU A 415 -66.69 33.79 -54.89
CA LEU A 415 -67.88 32.99 -55.20
C LEU A 415 -68.94 33.02 -54.09
N THR A 416 -68.64 33.50 -52.88
CA THR A 416 -69.66 33.71 -51.83
C THR A 416 -70.48 34.96 -52.15
N ASP A 417 -69.82 36.03 -52.61
CA ASP A 417 -70.45 37.24 -53.12
C ASP A 417 -71.28 36.98 -54.40
N GLU A 418 -70.83 36.04 -55.25
CA GLU A 418 -71.60 35.58 -56.42
C GLU A 418 -72.71 34.56 -56.07
N LEU A 419 -72.54 33.72 -55.04
CA LEU A 419 -73.52 32.70 -54.63
C LEU A 419 -74.82 33.32 -54.11
N GLU A 420 -74.77 34.50 -53.50
CA GLU A 420 -75.96 35.27 -53.12
C GLU A 420 -76.80 35.68 -54.36
N GLN A 421 -76.18 35.77 -55.54
CA GLN A 421 -76.86 35.93 -56.83
C GLN A 421 -77.22 34.59 -57.50
N LEU A 422 -76.41 33.54 -57.28
CA LEU A 422 -76.54 32.24 -57.94
C LEU A 422 -77.49 31.24 -57.26
N LEU A 423 -78.09 31.59 -56.11
CA LEU A 423 -79.09 30.77 -55.40
C LEU A 423 -80.27 30.29 -56.27
N GLU A 424 -80.58 30.99 -57.35
CA GLU A 424 -81.58 30.59 -58.37
C GLU A 424 -81.07 29.44 -59.26
N LEU A 425 -79.77 29.43 -59.57
CA LEU A 425 -79.10 28.43 -60.42
C LEU A 425 -78.65 27.18 -59.64
N VAL A 426 -78.65 27.25 -58.29
CA VAL A 426 -78.18 26.19 -57.39
C VAL A 426 -78.73 24.81 -57.74
N LYS A 427 -80.01 24.68 -58.09
CA LYS A 427 -80.62 23.36 -58.43
C LYS A 427 -80.06 22.71 -59.70
N GLN A 428 -79.51 23.49 -60.62
CA GLN A 428 -78.77 22.96 -61.76
C GLN A 428 -77.37 22.50 -61.33
N LYS A 429 -76.72 23.30 -60.46
CA LYS A 429 -75.40 23.00 -59.91
C LYS A 429 -75.39 21.88 -58.87
N GLU A 430 -76.47 21.59 -58.14
CA GLU A 430 -76.59 20.45 -57.20
C GLU A 430 -76.13 19.13 -57.85
N LYS A 431 -76.45 18.93 -59.14
CA LYS A 431 -76.07 17.73 -59.90
C LYS A 431 -74.60 17.73 -60.35
N GLU A 432 -74.01 18.90 -60.53
CA GLU A 432 -72.59 19.09 -60.89
C GLU A 432 -71.69 19.11 -59.64
N ILE A 433 -72.24 19.55 -58.50
CA ILE A 433 -71.67 19.41 -57.16
C ILE A 433 -71.49 17.94 -56.85
N ALA A 434 -72.51 17.09 -57.05
CA ALA A 434 -72.35 15.64 -56.88
C ALA A 434 -71.24 15.01 -57.77
N GLU A 435 -70.93 15.61 -58.93
CA GLU A 435 -69.81 15.19 -59.78
C GLU A 435 -68.45 15.72 -59.27
N ASN A 436 -68.42 16.95 -58.71
CA ASN A 436 -67.22 17.53 -58.13
C ASN A 436 -66.90 16.97 -56.74
N ASP A 437 -67.88 16.64 -55.92
CA ASP A 437 -67.73 15.90 -54.67
C ASP A 437 -67.08 14.53 -54.95
N SER A 438 -67.47 13.86 -56.03
CA SER A 438 -66.82 12.63 -56.49
C SER A 438 -65.37 12.83 -56.97
N LYS A 439 -64.97 14.04 -57.37
CA LYS A 439 -63.58 14.37 -57.74
C LYS A 439 -62.77 14.77 -56.51
N ILE A 440 -63.35 15.57 -55.61
CA ILE A 440 -62.80 15.93 -54.30
C ILE A 440 -62.51 14.65 -53.51
N GLN A 441 -63.49 13.76 -53.36
CA GLN A 441 -63.32 12.47 -52.67
C GLN A 441 -62.28 11.55 -53.35
N ALA A 442 -62.08 11.67 -54.66
CA ALA A 442 -61.01 10.95 -55.36
C ALA A 442 -59.62 11.58 -55.14
N VAL A 443 -59.52 12.89 -54.90
CA VAL A 443 -58.29 13.58 -54.49
C VAL A 443 -58.00 13.35 -53.01
N GLU A 444 -58.98 13.49 -52.12
CA GLU A 444 -58.90 13.13 -50.70
C GLU A 444 -58.45 11.68 -50.52
N LYS A 445 -58.95 10.75 -51.35
CA LYS A 445 -58.46 9.37 -51.34
C LYS A 445 -56.99 9.29 -51.75
N LYS A 446 -56.54 9.96 -52.82
CA LYS A 446 -55.11 9.97 -53.19
C LYS A 446 -54.24 10.54 -52.08
N ILE A 447 -54.68 11.62 -51.44
CA ILE A 447 -54.00 12.23 -50.29
C ILE A 447 -53.91 11.20 -49.16
N ALA A 448 -54.99 10.51 -48.81
CA ALA A 448 -54.98 9.46 -47.78
C ALA A 448 -54.10 8.25 -48.14
N ASP A 449 -54.14 7.79 -49.40
CA ASP A 449 -53.29 6.71 -49.91
C ASP A 449 -51.80 7.11 -49.78
N VAL A 450 -51.42 8.33 -50.18
CA VAL A 450 -50.06 8.89 -50.03
C VAL A 450 -49.67 9.07 -48.56
N PHE A 451 -50.57 9.61 -47.73
CA PHE A 451 -50.34 9.82 -46.30
C PHE A 451 -50.09 8.50 -45.57
N SER A 452 -50.75 7.41 -45.98
CA SER A 452 -50.53 6.07 -45.39
C SER A 452 -49.11 5.53 -45.65
N GLY A 453 -48.56 5.75 -46.85
CA GLY A 453 -47.18 5.38 -47.18
C GLY A 453 -46.14 6.22 -46.43
N PHE A 454 -46.37 7.52 -46.27
CA PHE A 454 -45.53 8.36 -45.41
C PHE A 454 -45.61 7.96 -43.93
N GLN A 455 -46.79 7.54 -43.45
CA GLN A 455 -46.97 7.10 -42.06
C GLN A 455 -46.24 5.78 -41.75
N GLU A 456 -46.19 4.84 -42.71
CA GLU A 456 -45.34 3.64 -42.59
C GLU A 456 -43.85 4.01 -42.54
N MET A 457 -43.39 4.89 -43.44
CA MET A 457 -42.00 5.34 -43.47
C MET A 457 -41.61 6.11 -42.20
N GLN A 458 -42.49 6.98 -41.68
CA GLN A 458 -42.31 7.64 -40.40
C GLN A 458 -42.18 6.62 -39.26
N SER A 459 -43.08 5.63 -39.18
CA SER A 459 -43.01 4.59 -38.15
C SER A 459 -41.73 3.73 -38.24
N ASN A 460 -41.18 3.53 -39.45
CA ASN A 460 -39.89 2.85 -39.62
C ASN A 460 -38.74 3.69 -39.03
N VAL A 461 -38.74 4.99 -39.30
CA VAL A 461 -37.72 5.94 -38.84
C VAL A 461 -37.79 6.15 -37.33
N ASP A 462 -38.99 6.34 -36.76
CA ASP A 462 -39.18 6.51 -35.32
C ASP A 462 -38.76 5.24 -34.55
N THR A 463 -39.07 4.03 -35.05
CA THR A 463 -38.62 2.77 -34.41
C THR A 463 -37.13 2.48 -34.59
N LYS A 464 -36.42 3.17 -35.50
CA LYS A 464 -34.95 3.17 -35.55
C LYS A 464 -34.38 4.17 -34.54
N TYR A 465 -34.93 5.37 -34.48
CA TYR A 465 -34.54 6.41 -33.53
C TYR A 465 -34.64 5.93 -32.07
N ASP A 466 -35.73 5.27 -31.68
CA ASP A 466 -35.88 4.72 -30.33
C ASP A 466 -34.88 3.58 -30.02
N LYS A 467 -34.50 2.77 -31.02
CA LYS A 467 -33.45 1.73 -30.86
C LYS A 467 -32.07 2.35 -30.69
N LEU A 468 -31.71 3.33 -31.53
CA LEU A 468 -30.47 4.10 -31.41
C LEU A 468 -30.38 4.76 -30.03
N ARG A 469 -31.46 5.40 -29.58
CA ARG A 469 -31.57 6.01 -28.25
C ARG A 469 -31.40 5.00 -27.11
N SER A 470 -31.95 3.79 -27.25
CA SER A 470 -31.74 2.70 -26.29
C SER A 470 -30.28 2.20 -26.30
N SER A 471 -29.67 2.08 -27.48
CA SER A 471 -28.27 1.65 -27.65
C SER A 471 -27.29 2.67 -27.05
N LEU A 472 -27.52 3.96 -27.27
CA LEU A 472 -26.78 5.06 -26.65
C LEU A 472 -26.93 5.05 -25.12
N SER A 473 -28.14 4.77 -24.61
CA SER A 473 -28.39 4.66 -23.16
C SER A 473 -27.65 3.48 -22.55
N GLN A 474 -27.58 2.33 -23.25
CA GLN A 474 -26.78 1.17 -22.84
C GLN A 474 -25.28 1.49 -22.86
N MET A 475 -24.79 2.16 -23.90
CA MET A 475 -23.39 2.56 -24.03
C MET A 475 -22.92 3.48 -22.89
N ILE A 476 -23.76 4.41 -22.44
CA ILE A 476 -23.44 5.26 -21.28
C ILE A 476 -23.25 4.42 -20.01
N LEU A 477 -24.09 3.40 -19.79
CA LEU A 477 -23.94 2.46 -18.66
C LEU A 477 -22.69 1.59 -18.79
N GLU A 478 -22.32 1.18 -20.02
CA GLU A 478 -21.07 0.45 -20.29
C GLU A 478 -19.83 1.33 -20.02
N ILE A 479 -19.86 2.63 -20.37
CA ILE A 479 -18.81 3.61 -20.01
C ILE A 479 -18.68 3.78 -18.49
N GLU A 480 -19.81 3.93 -17.78
CA GLU A 480 -19.79 4.03 -16.31
C GLU A 480 -19.23 2.76 -15.66
N ALA A 481 -19.62 1.58 -16.16
CA ALA A 481 -19.10 0.29 -15.69
C ALA A 481 -17.58 0.15 -15.94
N LEU A 482 -17.08 0.56 -17.11
CA LEU A 482 -15.63 0.58 -17.40
C LEU A 482 -14.88 1.60 -16.53
N SER A 483 -15.49 2.73 -16.19
CA SER A 483 -14.91 3.71 -15.25
C SER A 483 -14.82 3.17 -13.81
N VAL A 484 -15.81 2.39 -13.38
CA VAL A 484 -15.75 1.66 -12.09
C VAL A 484 -14.68 0.57 -12.14
N LYS A 485 -14.65 -0.23 -13.21
CA LYS A 485 -13.63 -1.29 -13.38
C LYS A 485 -12.20 -0.76 -13.34
N LYS A 486 -11.91 0.40 -13.96
CA LYS A 486 -10.58 1.00 -13.88
C LYS A 486 -10.20 1.34 -12.43
N LYS A 487 -11.12 1.90 -11.65
CA LYS A 487 -10.90 2.20 -10.22
C LYS A 487 -10.70 0.93 -9.40
N GLU A 488 -11.46 -0.14 -9.65
CA GLU A 488 -11.27 -1.42 -8.97
C GLU A 488 -9.87 -2.01 -9.19
N ILE A 489 -9.31 -1.89 -10.40
CA ILE A 489 -7.93 -2.31 -10.73
C ILE A 489 -6.92 -1.46 -9.96
N ASP A 490 -7.07 -0.13 -9.97
CA ASP A 490 -6.13 0.79 -9.31
C ASP A 490 -6.20 0.67 -7.77
N GLU A 491 -7.38 0.46 -7.20
CA GLU A 491 -7.61 0.15 -5.77
C GLU A 491 -7.11 -1.24 -5.36
N PHE A 492 -7.08 -2.21 -6.27
CA PHE A 492 -6.46 -3.51 -6.03
C PHE A 492 -4.93 -3.38 -6.02
N PHE A 493 -4.35 -2.75 -7.04
CA PHE A 493 -2.89 -2.60 -7.14
C PHE A 493 -2.31 -1.85 -5.93
N THR A 494 -2.87 -0.69 -5.58
CA THR A 494 -2.41 0.11 -4.43
C THR A 494 -2.58 -0.61 -3.08
N ARG A 495 -3.56 -1.52 -2.96
CA ARG A 495 -3.76 -2.35 -1.76
C ARG A 495 -2.67 -3.41 -1.62
N GLU A 496 -2.33 -4.11 -2.70
CA GLU A 496 -1.28 -5.13 -2.68
C GLU A 496 0.13 -4.51 -2.59
N GLU A 497 0.37 -3.37 -3.25
CA GLU A 497 1.56 -2.54 -3.03
C GLU A 497 1.69 -2.16 -1.54
N GLY A 498 0.58 -1.73 -0.90
CA GLY A 498 0.52 -1.46 0.54
C GLY A 498 0.83 -2.67 1.43
N LYS A 499 0.49 -3.90 1.02
CA LYS A 499 0.91 -5.13 1.71
C LYS A 499 2.41 -5.39 1.54
N SER A 500 2.94 -5.26 0.33
CA SER A 500 4.37 -5.44 0.07
C SER A 500 5.22 -4.40 0.81
N ALA A 501 4.76 -3.15 0.87
CA ALA A 501 5.42 -2.10 1.66
C ALA A 501 5.51 -2.46 3.16
N LYS A 502 4.43 -3.02 3.75
CA LYS A 502 4.45 -3.55 5.12
C LYS A 502 5.44 -4.72 5.29
N LEU A 503 5.45 -5.67 4.35
CA LEU A 503 6.42 -6.77 4.37
C LEU A 503 7.86 -6.26 4.28
N ARG A 504 8.16 -5.29 3.40
CA ARG A 504 9.49 -4.65 3.30
C ARG A 504 9.88 -3.92 4.59
N GLU A 505 8.94 -3.30 5.30
CA GLU A 505 9.19 -2.71 6.62
C GLU A 505 9.49 -3.78 7.68
N PHE A 506 8.79 -4.92 7.67
CA PHE A 506 9.15 -6.07 8.52
C PHE A 506 10.56 -6.61 8.22
N VAL A 507 10.98 -6.67 6.95
CA VAL A 507 12.36 -7.02 6.55
C VAL A 507 13.37 -6.02 7.13
N ARG A 508 13.10 -4.71 7.01
CA ARG A 508 13.96 -3.65 7.53
C ARG A 508 14.13 -3.76 9.05
N VAL A 509 13.03 -3.83 9.81
CA VAL A 509 13.07 -3.94 11.27
C VAL A 509 13.75 -5.23 11.72
N SER A 510 13.47 -6.36 11.05
CA SER A 510 14.07 -7.66 11.41
C SER A 510 15.59 -7.70 11.16
N THR A 511 16.05 -7.12 10.06
CA THR A 511 17.50 -7.06 9.75
C THR A 511 18.25 -6.06 10.62
N GLU A 512 17.61 -4.95 11.01
CA GLU A 512 18.14 -4.01 12.01
C GLU A 512 18.24 -4.67 13.40
N GLU A 513 17.20 -5.38 13.87
CA GLU A 513 17.23 -6.07 15.16
C GLU A 513 18.25 -7.24 15.15
N ALA A 514 18.35 -7.99 14.05
CA ALA A 514 19.36 -9.05 13.87
C ALA A 514 20.79 -8.50 13.90
N ASN A 515 21.05 -7.34 13.28
CA ASN A 515 22.37 -6.71 13.32
C ASN A 515 22.73 -6.17 14.70
N ALA A 516 21.77 -5.61 15.43
CA ALA A 516 21.97 -5.20 16.82
C ALA A 516 22.35 -6.40 17.72
N TYR A 517 21.68 -7.56 17.57
CA TYR A 517 22.12 -8.79 18.26
C TYR A 517 23.51 -9.25 17.78
N ARG A 518 23.86 -9.10 16.49
CA ARG A 518 25.17 -9.51 15.93
C ARG A 518 26.34 -8.75 16.56
N GLU A 519 26.22 -7.44 16.75
CA GLU A 519 27.20 -6.61 17.48
C GLU A 519 27.32 -7.05 18.95
N VAL A 520 26.16 -7.24 19.60
CA VAL A 520 26.03 -7.58 21.02
C VAL A 520 26.55 -9.00 21.35
N VAL A 521 26.44 -9.94 20.40
CA VAL A 521 27.11 -11.25 20.42
C VAL A 521 28.62 -11.09 20.26
N GLY A 522 29.08 -10.27 19.31
CA GLY A 522 30.50 -10.02 19.07
C GLY A 522 31.21 -9.50 20.33
N LEU A 523 30.61 -8.52 21.02
CA LEU A 523 31.11 -8.00 22.29
C LEU A 523 31.19 -9.06 23.39
N ARG A 524 30.23 -10.00 23.46
CA ARG A 524 30.29 -11.12 24.43
C ARG A 524 31.33 -12.17 24.09
N LYS A 525 31.60 -12.45 22.81
CA LYS A 525 32.68 -13.37 22.42
C LYS A 525 34.05 -12.81 22.82
N ILE A 526 34.30 -11.53 22.58
CA ILE A 526 35.51 -10.82 23.04
C ILE A 526 35.63 -10.86 24.58
N LEU A 527 34.52 -10.66 25.31
CA LEU A 527 34.48 -10.81 26.76
C LEU A 527 34.81 -12.25 27.21
N MET A 528 34.29 -13.26 26.50
CA MET A 528 34.54 -14.68 26.80
C MET A 528 36.02 -15.04 26.63
N GLU A 529 36.64 -14.62 25.51
CA GLU A 529 38.07 -14.80 25.25
C GLU A 529 38.92 -14.17 26.36
N SER A 530 38.54 -12.98 26.84
CA SER A 530 39.20 -12.33 27.97
C SER A 530 39.03 -13.07 29.30
N ILE A 531 37.90 -13.78 29.51
CA ILE A 531 37.66 -14.59 30.72
C ILE A 531 38.49 -15.88 30.66
N LEU A 532 38.48 -16.58 29.53
CA LEU A 532 39.26 -17.79 29.30
C LEU A 532 40.76 -17.53 29.49
N LYS A 533 41.28 -16.43 28.92
CA LYS A 533 42.67 -16.02 29.12
C LYS A 533 43.00 -15.75 30.60
N ALA A 534 42.12 -15.08 31.34
CA ALA A 534 42.31 -14.84 32.76
C ALA A 534 42.29 -16.13 33.60
N GLN A 535 41.52 -17.14 33.18
CA GLN A 535 41.53 -18.49 33.79
C GLN A 535 42.84 -19.24 33.49
N GLU A 536 43.36 -19.15 32.26
CA GLU A 536 44.67 -19.72 31.90
C GLU A 536 45.81 -19.04 32.70
N ASP A 537 45.80 -17.70 32.78
CA ASP A 537 46.74 -16.92 33.59
C ASP A 537 46.67 -17.31 35.08
N LYS A 538 45.47 -17.51 35.64
CA LYS A 538 45.30 -18.03 37.01
C LYS A 538 45.89 -19.43 37.16
N LEU A 539 45.58 -20.37 36.27
CA LEU A 539 46.07 -21.75 36.37
C LEU A 539 47.61 -21.81 36.31
N ARG A 540 48.22 -20.94 35.49
CA ARG A 540 49.68 -20.75 35.45
C ARG A 540 50.24 -20.25 36.79
N LEU A 541 49.57 -19.30 37.44
CA LEU A 541 49.96 -18.77 38.76
C LEU A 541 49.85 -19.84 39.86
N VAL A 542 48.74 -20.58 39.93
CA VAL A 542 48.55 -21.68 40.91
C VAL A 542 49.67 -22.71 40.78
N LYS A 543 50.06 -23.07 39.55
CA LYS A 543 51.17 -24.01 39.32
C LYS A 543 52.55 -23.47 39.75
N THR A 544 52.75 -22.15 39.71
CA THR A 544 53.98 -21.54 40.27
C THR A 544 53.96 -21.43 41.79
N GLU A 545 52.78 -21.26 42.39
CA GLU A 545 52.58 -21.25 43.85
C GLU A 545 52.74 -22.66 44.46
N GLU A 546 52.19 -23.68 43.81
CA GLU A 546 52.36 -25.10 44.16
C GLU A 546 53.86 -25.45 44.27
N LYS A 547 54.63 -25.16 43.21
CA LYS A 547 56.08 -25.42 43.20
C LYS A 547 56.83 -24.62 44.28
N LEU A 548 56.45 -23.37 44.53
CA LEU A 548 57.05 -22.57 45.61
C LEU A 548 56.74 -23.17 46.99
N SER A 549 55.55 -23.76 47.18
CA SER A 549 55.20 -24.48 48.39
C SER A 549 55.99 -25.79 48.56
N GLU A 550 56.35 -26.48 47.47
CA GLU A 550 57.26 -27.64 47.52
C GLU A 550 58.67 -27.19 47.95
N ASP A 551 59.22 -26.18 47.28
CA ASP A 551 60.55 -25.61 47.57
C ASP A 551 60.64 -25.13 49.05
N VAL A 552 59.56 -24.54 49.61
CA VAL A 552 59.47 -24.13 51.03
C VAL A 552 59.39 -25.32 52.00
N GLN A 553 58.65 -26.38 51.67
CA GLN A 553 58.56 -27.58 52.53
C GLN A 553 59.91 -28.32 52.63
N VAL A 554 60.67 -28.37 51.53
CA VAL A 554 62.05 -28.91 51.54
C VAL A 554 62.94 -28.09 52.48
N LEU A 555 62.93 -26.76 52.37
CA LEU A 555 63.70 -25.87 53.25
C LEU A 555 63.31 -26.01 54.74
N GLN A 556 62.02 -26.11 55.05
CA GLN A 556 61.54 -26.35 56.42
C GLN A 556 62.04 -27.68 56.99
N LYS A 557 62.10 -28.73 56.16
CA LYS A 557 62.66 -30.02 56.54
C LYS A 557 64.17 -29.93 56.76
N ASP A 558 64.92 -29.34 55.84
CA ASP A 558 66.38 -29.19 55.94
C ASP A 558 66.79 -28.42 57.21
N ILE A 559 66.03 -27.37 57.56
CA ILE A 559 66.20 -26.62 58.83
C ILE A 559 65.91 -27.51 60.04
N SER A 560 64.90 -28.37 59.97
CA SER A 560 64.52 -29.29 61.05
C SER A 560 65.58 -30.39 61.27
N ASP A 561 66.06 -31.00 60.19
CA ASP A 561 67.10 -32.03 60.21
C ASP A 561 68.44 -31.44 60.68
N ALA A 562 68.76 -30.19 60.31
CA ALA A 562 69.92 -29.46 60.83
C ALA A 562 69.79 -29.12 62.33
N ARG A 563 68.61 -28.68 62.79
CA ARG A 563 68.34 -28.41 64.21
C ARG A 563 68.46 -29.67 65.07
N ALA A 564 67.90 -30.80 64.60
CA ALA A 564 68.05 -32.09 65.26
C ALA A 564 69.53 -32.53 65.33
N SER A 565 70.28 -32.34 64.25
CA SER A 565 71.72 -32.65 64.19
C SER A 565 72.54 -31.82 65.19
N LEU A 566 72.24 -30.52 65.34
CA LEU A 566 72.84 -29.67 66.38
C LEU A 566 72.48 -30.16 67.78
N GLN A 567 71.20 -30.49 68.02
CA GLN A 567 70.73 -30.91 69.34
C GLN A 567 71.37 -32.23 69.81
N VAL A 568 71.64 -33.17 68.90
CA VAL A 568 72.43 -34.38 69.18
C VAL A 568 73.88 -34.03 69.56
N ASN A 569 74.52 -33.11 68.84
CA ASN A 569 75.92 -32.70 69.09
C ASN A 569 76.12 -31.89 70.40
N PHE A 570 75.05 -31.36 71.01
CA PHE A 570 75.09 -30.70 72.31
C PHE A 570 74.59 -31.58 73.48
N SER A 571 74.21 -32.84 73.22
CA SER A 571 73.63 -33.77 74.21
C SER A 571 74.59 -34.90 74.62
N GLY A 572 75.90 -34.72 74.45
CA GLY A 572 76.97 -35.67 74.81
C GLY A 572 78.25 -34.97 75.26
#